data_AF-V9F3A1-F1
#
_entry.id   AF-V9F3A1-F1
#
_cell.length_a   1.000
_cell.length_b   1.000
_cell.length_c   1.000
_cell.angle_alpha   90.00
_cell.angle_beta   90.00
_cell.angle_gamma   90.00
#
_symmetry.space_group_name_H-M   'P 1'
#
loop_
_entity.id
_entity.type
_entity.pdbx_description
1 polymer ?
#
loop_
_entity_poly.entity_id
_entity_poly.type
_entity_poly.pdbx_seq_one_letter_code
_entity_poly.pdbx_strand_id
1 'polypeptide(L)'
;MSLSLPATLAVVLTIKVGELFGSSRISYGSPQMLAFVVDDGYLGFRARVRRCVDKLKEIEWSETGPILLKPTNSASQAKFAPLTESDEELAVQLASTWNLTAKRKNGQVAFKLELSIYVSKVSASMSIRRASEGRIAAATSLIDEHLSSLPVEDQLGDASRAYWAVSHARQLE
;
A
#
# COMPACT_ATOMS: atom_id res chain seq x y z
N MET A 1 19.30 -21.98 -20.96
CA MET A 1 20.08 -22.28 -19.74
C MET A 1 19.58 -21.35 -18.65
N SER A 2 19.08 -21.85 -17.53
CA SER A 2 18.77 -21.02 -16.37
C SER A 2 20.03 -20.85 -15.53
N LEU A 3 20.33 -19.62 -15.12
CA LEU A 3 21.40 -19.38 -14.15
C LEU A 3 21.04 -20.01 -12.81
N SER A 4 22.04 -20.38 -12.00
CA SER A 4 21.78 -20.77 -10.61
C SER A 4 21.10 -19.63 -9.85
N LEU A 5 20.29 -19.98 -8.85
CA LEU A 5 19.69 -18.99 -7.96
C LEU A 5 20.82 -18.20 -7.27
N PRO A 6 20.84 -16.86 -7.35
CA PRO A 6 21.82 -16.06 -6.64
C PRO A 6 21.68 -16.23 -5.12
N ALA A 7 22.80 -16.21 -4.39
CA ALA A 7 22.81 -16.24 -2.93
C ALA A 7 22.09 -15.03 -2.30
N THR A 8 21.97 -13.93 -3.04
CA THR A 8 21.22 -12.74 -2.62
C THR A 8 20.36 -12.23 -3.77
N LEU A 9 19.06 -12.04 -3.49
CA LEU A 9 18.09 -11.49 -4.42
C LEU A 9 17.76 -10.04 -4.05
N ALA A 10 17.72 -9.16 -5.05
CA ALA A 10 17.17 -7.83 -4.88
C ALA A 10 15.65 -7.91 -4.72
N VAL A 11 15.11 -7.25 -3.69
CA VAL A 11 13.67 -7.25 -3.38
C VAL A 11 13.11 -5.85 -3.54
N VAL A 12 11.92 -5.77 -4.15
CA VAL A 12 11.06 -4.59 -4.12
C VAL A 12 9.88 -4.90 -3.22
N LEU A 13 9.87 -4.36 -2.01
CA LEU A 13 8.79 -4.54 -1.05
C LEU A 13 7.78 -3.40 -1.18
N THR A 14 6.54 -3.74 -1.53
CA THR A 14 5.42 -2.80 -1.54
C THR A 14 4.63 -2.93 -0.25
N ILE A 15 4.46 -1.83 0.47
CA ILE A 15 3.65 -1.79 1.70
C ILE A 15 2.27 -1.29 1.33
N LYS A 16 1.22 -2.04 1.67
CA LYS A 16 -0.17 -1.66 1.39
C LYS A 16 -0.95 -1.46 2.68
N VAL A 17 -1.78 -0.43 2.72
CA VAL A 17 -2.60 -0.12 3.89
C VAL A 17 -3.94 -0.87 3.80
N GLY A 18 -4.38 -1.47 4.90
CA GLY A 18 -5.67 -2.16 5.01
C GLY A 18 -5.56 -3.68 4.93
N GLU A 19 -6.68 -4.34 4.65
CA GLU A 19 -6.77 -5.79 4.73
C GLU A 19 -6.26 -6.54 3.48
N LEU A 20 -5.74 -7.74 3.73
CA LEU A 20 -5.38 -8.72 2.73
C LEU A 20 -6.61 -9.07 1.87
N PHE A 21 -6.49 -8.98 0.56
CA PHE A 21 -7.57 -9.24 -0.43
C PHE A 21 -8.77 -8.28 -0.39
N GLY A 22 -8.74 -7.27 0.50
CA GLY A 22 -9.69 -6.18 0.47
C GLY A 22 -9.54 -5.31 -0.78
N SER A 23 -10.52 -4.43 -1.03
CA SER A 23 -10.48 -3.47 -2.14
C SER A 23 -9.42 -2.36 -1.97
N SER A 24 -8.59 -2.44 -0.92
CA SER A 24 -7.59 -1.42 -0.64
C SER A 24 -6.49 -1.40 -1.70
N ARG A 25 -6.40 -0.27 -2.40
CA ARG A 25 -5.41 0.00 -3.45
C ARG A 25 -4.31 0.93 -2.98
N ILE A 26 -4.31 1.33 -1.71
CA ILE A 26 -3.43 2.38 -1.21
C ILE A 26 -2.09 1.76 -0.81
N SER A 27 -1.04 2.11 -1.55
CA SER A 27 0.33 1.83 -1.15
C SER A 27 0.77 2.88 -0.13
N TYR A 28 1.47 2.46 0.92
CA TYR A 28 2.09 3.35 1.89
C TYR A 28 3.46 3.79 1.36
N GLY A 29 3.58 5.08 1.01
CA GLY A 29 4.82 5.67 0.53
C GLY A 29 5.37 5.00 -0.75
N SER A 30 6.69 5.10 -0.92
CA SER A 30 7.41 4.44 -2.02
C SER A 30 7.80 3.00 -1.67
N PRO A 31 7.89 2.09 -2.67
CA PRO A 31 8.41 0.74 -2.46
C PRO A 31 9.80 0.75 -1.81
N GLN A 32 10.03 -0.18 -0.89
CA GLN A 32 11.28 -0.33 -0.16
C GLN A 32 12.19 -1.33 -0.89
N MET A 33 13.45 -0.94 -1.11
CA MET A 33 14.45 -1.82 -1.71
C MET A 33 15.16 -2.59 -0.60
N LEU A 34 15.03 -3.91 -0.61
CA LEU A 34 15.64 -4.80 0.38
C LEU A 34 16.50 -5.87 -0.31
N ALA A 35 17.31 -6.56 0.47
CA ALA A 35 18.04 -7.75 0.04
C ALA A 35 17.44 -8.98 0.74
N PHE A 36 17.21 -10.04 -0.04
CA PHE A 36 16.88 -11.36 0.47
C PHE A 36 18.13 -12.23 0.37
N VAL A 37 18.69 -12.63 1.50
CA VAL A 37 19.81 -13.58 1.56
C VAL A 37 19.19 -14.97 1.67
N VAL A 38 19.51 -15.87 0.73
CA VAL A 38 18.87 -17.19 0.66
C VAL A 38 19.17 -18.00 1.92
N ASP A 39 20.40 -17.94 2.42
CA ASP A 39 20.85 -18.64 3.62
C ASP A 39 20.22 -18.11 4.92
N ASP A 40 19.75 -16.85 4.94
CA ASP A 40 19.03 -16.27 6.09
C ASP A 40 17.62 -16.88 6.23
N GLY A 41 17.13 -17.57 5.19
CA GLY A 41 15.82 -18.21 5.16
C GLY A 41 14.64 -17.23 5.30
N TYR A 42 13.46 -17.79 5.57
CA TYR A 42 12.25 -16.98 5.75
C TYR A 42 12.35 -16.08 6.99
N LEU A 43 12.81 -16.62 8.12
CA LEU A 43 12.86 -15.90 9.39
C LEU A 43 13.82 -14.72 9.37
N GLY A 44 15.01 -14.89 8.77
CA GLY A 44 15.98 -13.80 8.66
C GLY A 44 15.47 -12.68 7.75
N PHE A 45 14.81 -13.02 6.64
CA PHE A 45 14.17 -12.01 5.79
C PHE A 45 12.99 -11.32 6.50
N ARG A 46 12.15 -12.08 7.21
CA ARG A 46 11.03 -11.53 7.98
C ARG A 46 11.49 -10.53 9.03
N ALA A 47 12.56 -10.83 9.77
CA ALA A 47 13.16 -9.90 10.72
C ALA A 47 13.69 -8.62 10.05
N ARG A 48 14.15 -8.70 8.79
CA ARG A 48 14.57 -7.54 7.99
C ARG A 48 13.38 -6.68 7.56
N VAL A 49 12.28 -7.30 7.15
CA VAL A 49 11.01 -6.60 6.85
C VAL A 49 10.47 -5.92 8.10
N ARG A 50 10.46 -6.59 9.26
CA ARG A 50 10.01 -5.98 10.52
C ARG A 50 10.83 -4.74 10.88
N ARG A 51 12.16 -4.83 10.85
CA ARG A 51 13.06 -3.67 11.05
C ARG A 51 12.80 -2.52 10.06
N CYS A 52 12.29 -2.82 8.86
CA CYS A 52 11.88 -1.79 7.91
C CYS A 52 10.57 -1.12 8.32
N VAL A 53 9.58 -1.92 8.76
CA VAL A 53 8.28 -1.43 9.23
C VAL A 53 8.42 -0.64 10.53
N ASP A 54 9.25 -1.08 11.48
CA ASP A 54 9.42 -0.43 12.79
C ASP A 54 9.96 1.02 12.68
N LYS A 55 10.62 1.34 11.56
CA LYS A 55 11.05 2.72 11.25
C LYS A 55 9.88 3.62 10.85
N LEU A 56 8.77 3.03 10.42
CA LEU A 56 7.57 3.69 9.93
C LEU A 56 6.53 3.74 11.06
N LYS A 57 6.65 4.77 11.90
CA LYS A 57 5.86 4.92 13.15
C LYS A 57 4.34 5.03 12.97
N GLU A 58 3.87 5.28 11.75
CA GLU A 58 2.44 5.49 11.44
C GLU A 58 1.71 4.21 11.05
N ILE A 59 2.42 3.09 10.93
CA ILE A 59 1.88 1.82 10.47
C ILE A 59 2.27 0.69 11.40
N GLU A 60 1.41 -0.32 11.45
CA GLU A 60 1.62 -1.54 12.21
C GLU A 60 1.46 -2.73 11.30
N TRP A 61 2.40 -3.67 11.40
CA TRP A 61 2.35 -4.93 10.69
C TRP A 61 2.16 -6.07 11.68
N SER A 62 1.12 -6.88 11.47
CA SER A 62 0.77 -8.00 12.34
C SER A 62 1.94 -8.97 12.56
N GLU A 63 2.06 -9.49 13.77
CA GLU A 63 3.00 -10.57 14.12
C GLU A 63 2.80 -11.83 13.27
N THR A 64 1.60 -12.07 12.77
CA THR A 64 1.28 -13.20 11.88
C THR A 64 1.02 -12.75 10.43
N GLY A 65 1.34 -11.49 10.10
CA GLY A 65 1.12 -10.94 8.77
C GLY A 65 1.96 -11.64 7.70
N PRO A 66 1.35 -12.14 6.61
CA PRO A 66 2.09 -12.85 5.57
C PRO A 66 2.90 -11.87 4.71
N ILE A 67 4.06 -12.34 4.24
CA ILE A 67 4.79 -11.69 3.15
C ILE A 67 4.33 -12.33 1.84
N LEU A 68 3.73 -11.54 0.96
CA LEU A 68 3.17 -12.04 -0.27
C LEU A 68 4.15 -11.84 -1.43
N LEU A 69 4.43 -12.93 -2.14
CA LEU A 69 5.13 -12.94 -3.41
C LEU A 69 4.19 -12.60 -4.56
N LYS A 70 4.62 -11.63 -5.37
CA LYS A 70 3.98 -11.30 -6.63
C LYS A 70 4.69 -12.04 -7.77
N PRO A 71 4.06 -13.07 -8.37
CA PRO A 71 4.76 -13.95 -9.31
C PRO A 71 5.10 -13.26 -10.65
N THR A 72 4.28 -12.29 -11.07
CA THR A 72 4.51 -11.50 -12.29
C THR A 72 4.13 -10.05 -12.07
N ASN A 73 4.75 -9.13 -12.82
CA ASN A 73 4.53 -7.68 -12.67
C ASN A 73 3.05 -7.29 -12.87
N SER A 74 2.29 -8.06 -13.65
CA SER A 74 0.86 -7.88 -13.92
C SER A 74 -0.04 -8.86 -13.17
N ALA A 75 0.49 -9.65 -12.23
CA ALA A 75 -0.32 -10.58 -11.45
C ALA A 75 -1.39 -9.82 -10.67
N SER A 76 -2.63 -10.30 -10.75
CA SER A 76 -3.69 -9.84 -9.88
C SER A 76 -3.40 -10.26 -8.44
N GLN A 77 -3.92 -9.50 -7.47
CA GLN A 77 -3.72 -9.77 -6.05
C GLN A 77 -4.18 -11.17 -5.64
N ALA A 78 -5.23 -11.70 -6.27
CA ALA A 78 -5.72 -13.06 -6.05
C ALA A 78 -4.69 -14.16 -6.40
N LYS A 79 -3.65 -13.83 -7.18
CA LYS A 79 -2.56 -14.74 -7.55
C LYS A 79 -1.30 -14.53 -6.70
N PHE A 80 -1.35 -13.65 -5.71
CA PHE A 80 -0.22 -13.47 -4.80
C PHE A 80 -0.14 -14.70 -3.89
N ALA A 81 1.06 -15.25 -3.76
CA ALA A 81 1.30 -16.42 -2.92
C ALA A 81 2.06 -15.99 -1.66
N PRO A 82 1.73 -16.49 -0.47
CA PRO A 82 2.57 -16.27 0.70
C PRO A 82 3.96 -16.90 0.48
N LEU A 83 4.99 -16.25 1.01
CA LEU A 83 6.28 -16.89 1.17
C LEU A 83 6.13 -18.08 2.13
N THR A 84 6.69 -19.22 1.74
CA THR A 84 6.68 -20.42 2.57
C THR A 84 7.62 -20.24 3.75
N GLU A 85 7.18 -20.68 4.93
CA GLU A 85 7.97 -20.53 6.15
C GLU A 85 9.04 -21.61 6.30
N SER A 86 8.84 -22.78 5.66
CA SER A 86 9.83 -23.83 5.54
C SER A 86 10.93 -23.41 4.55
N ASP A 87 12.19 -23.49 4.97
CA ASP A 87 13.34 -23.09 4.16
C ASP A 87 13.48 -23.96 2.89
N GLU A 88 13.15 -25.25 2.97
CA GLU A 88 13.18 -26.17 1.83
C GLU A 88 12.14 -25.77 0.77
N GLU A 89 10.91 -25.52 1.21
CA GLU A 89 9.83 -25.08 0.32
C GLU A 89 10.10 -23.67 -0.23
N LEU A 90 10.73 -22.81 0.58
CA LEU A 90 11.09 -21.45 0.20
C LEU A 90 12.15 -21.46 -0.89
N ALA A 91 13.16 -22.31 -0.76
CA ALA A 91 14.16 -22.50 -1.80
C ALA A 91 13.51 -22.94 -3.13
N VAL A 92 12.55 -23.88 -3.08
CA VAL A 92 11.79 -24.31 -4.27
C VAL A 92 10.95 -23.17 -4.85
N GLN A 93 10.28 -22.38 -4.00
CA GLN A 93 9.47 -21.25 -4.41
C GLN A 93 10.32 -20.15 -5.07
N LEU A 94 11.47 -19.82 -4.49
CA LEU A 94 12.41 -18.85 -5.04
C LEU A 94 13.03 -19.34 -6.35
N ALA A 95 13.46 -20.60 -6.41
CA ALA A 95 14.02 -21.21 -7.62
C ALA A 95 13.00 -21.25 -8.77
N SER A 96 11.75 -21.61 -8.48
CA SER A 96 10.68 -21.62 -9.50
C SER A 96 10.41 -20.21 -10.04
N THR A 97 10.36 -19.21 -9.16
CA THR A 97 10.19 -17.80 -9.53
C THR A 97 11.36 -17.29 -10.37
N TRP A 98 12.59 -17.63 -9.99
CA TRP A 98 13.82 -17.31 -10.73
C TRP A 98 13.87 -17.97 -12.12
N ASN A 99 13.40 -19.20 -12.25
CA ASN A 99 13.33 -19.90 -13.53
C ASN A 99 12.24 -19.33 -14.44
N LEU A 100 11.13 -18.85 -13.88
CA LEU A 100 10.08 -18.16 -14.65
C LEU A 100 10.59 -16.84 -15.24
N THR A 101 11.50 -16.14 -14.56
CA THR A 101 12.04 -14.87 -15.08
C THR A 101 13.08 -15.04 -16.17
N ALA A 102 13.77 -16.18 -16.23
CA ALA A 102 14.59 -16.57 -17.38
C ALA A 102 13.80 -16.57 -18.70
N LYS A 103 12.49 -16.78 -18.65
CA LYS A 103 11.61 -16.82 -19.83
C LYS A 103 11.16 -15.42 -20.30
N ARG A 104 11.52 -14.34 -19.59
CA ARG A 104 11.10 -12.97 -19.91
C ARG A 104 12.06 -12.30 -20.90
N LYS A 105 11.55 -11.31 -21.65
CA LYS A 105 12.32 -10.54 -22.66
C LYS A 105 13.61 -9.90 -22.12
N ASN A 106 13.57 -9.38 -20.89
CA ASN A 106 14.72 -8.76 -20.23
C ASN A 106 15.54 -9.76 -19.38
N GLY A 107 15.15 -11.04 -19.41
CA GLY A 107 15.84 -12.14 -18.72
C GLY A 107 15.98 -11.96 -17.21
N GLN A 108 17.04 -12.59 -16.68
CA GLN A 108 17.38 -12.63 -15.25
C GLN A 108 18.23 -11.44 -14.77
N VAL A 109 18.84 -10.68 -15.69
CA VAL A 109 19.82 -9.61 -15.37
C VAL A 109 19.21 -8.46 -14.57
N ALA A 110 17.93 -8.15 -14.81
CA ALA A 110 17.20 -7.11 -14.09
C ALA A 110 16.16 -7.68 -13.11
N PHE A 111 16.29 -8.95 -12.72
CA PHE A 111 15.31 -9.59 -11.86
C PHE A 111 15.28 -8.95 -10.48
N LYS A 112 14.07 -8.61 -10.03
CA LYS A 112 13.79 -8.20 -8.66
C LYS A 112 12.61 -9.01 -8.16
N LEU A 113 12.72 -9.49 -6.93
CA LEU A 113 11.64 -10.19 -6.25
C LEU A 113 10.61 -9.14 -5.78
N GLU A 114 9.45 -9.13 -6.42
CA GLU A 114 8.36 -8.22 -6.04
C GLU A 114 7.58 -8.84 -4.88
N LEU A 115 7.63 -8.20 -3.70
CA LEU A 115 6.94 -8.63 -2.50
C LEU A 115 5.92 -7.58 -2.05
N SER A 116 4.91 -8.01 -1.30
CA SER A 116 3.90 -7.12 -0.72
C SER A 116 3.54 -7.54 0.70
N ILE A 117 3.36 -6.57 1.58
CA ILE A 117 2.78 -6.76 2.91
C ILE A 117 1.57 -5.84 3.10
N TYR A 118 0.67 -6.24 3.99
CA TYR A 118 -0.50 -5.46 4.37
C TYR A 118 -0.35 -5.00 5.81
N VAL A 119 -0.54 -3.70 6.02
CA VAL A 119 -0.34 -3.03 7.30
C VAL A 119 -1.59 -2.23 7.67
N SER A 120 -1.79 -2.05 8.96
CA SER A 120 -2.80 -1.13 9.50
C SER A 120 -2.15 0.22 9.76
N LYS A 121 -2.90 1.31 9.66
CA LYS A 121 -2.41 2.61 10.17
C LYS A 121 -2.58 2.64 11.68
N VAL A 122 -1.52 2.99 12.38
CA VAL A 122 -1.58 3.36 13.80
C VAL A 122 -2.21 4.74 13.84
N SER A 123 -3.45 4.82 14.31
CA SER A 123 -4.27 6.03 14.21
C SER A 123 -3.59 7.27 14.81
N ALA A 124 -3.12 8.17 13.96
CA ALA A 124 -2.93 9.60 14.26
C ALA A 124 -3.06 10.49 13.02
N SER A 125 -3.87 10.11 12.03
CA SER A 125 -4.32 11.08 11.02
C SER A 125 -5.81 10.95 10.85
N MET A 126 -6.54 11.95 11.35
CA MET A 126 -7.89 12.29 10.95
C MET A 126 -8.03 12.04 9.45
N SER A 127 -8.75 10.99 9.07
CA SER A 127 -8.99 10.74 7.66
C SER A 127 -9.71 11.96 7.10
N ILE A 128 -9.17 12.56 6.04
CA ILE A 128 -9.94 13.50 5.22
C ILE A 128 -11.14 12.68 4.74
N ARG A 129 -12.28 12.83 5.42
CA ARG A 129 -13.51 12.13 5.05
C ARG A 129 -13.91 12.66 3.68
N ARG A 130 -14.29 11.76 2.77
CA ARG A 130 -14.93 12.20 1.54
C ARG A 130 -16.17 13.02 1.92
N ALA A 131 -16.33 14.18 1.31
CA ALA A 131 -17.57 14.94 1.37
C ALA A 131 -18.66 14.08 0.73
N SER A 132 -19.48 13.42 1.55
CA SER A 132 -20.64 12.68 1.05
C SER A 132 -21.74 13.66 0.67
N GLU A 133 -22.58 13.28 -0.29
CA GLU A 133 -23.66 14.12 -0.83
C GLU A 133 -24.57 14.69 0.28
N GLY A 134 -24.95 13.86 1.27
CA GLY A 134 -25.73 14.32 2.41
C GLY A 134 -25.01 15.34 3.32
N ARG A 135 -23.68 15.27 3.44
CA ARG A 135 -22.90 16.25 4.22
C ARG A 135 -22.62 17.52 3.43
N ILE A 136 -22.46 17.41 2.11
CA ILE A 136 -22.41 18.57 1.22
C ILE A 136 -23.75 19.31 1.32
N ALA A 137 -24.89 18.62 1.26
CA ALA A 137 -26.19 19.26 1.41
C ALA A 137 -26.35 19.97 2.76
N ALA A 138 -25.97 19.32 3.86
CA ALA A 138 -26.00 19.94 5.19
C ALA A 138 -25.08 21.16 5.31
N ALA A 139 -23.85 21.07 4.76
CA ALA A 139 -22.92 22.20 4.73
C ALA A 139 -23.42 23.35 3.84
N THR A 140 -24.03 23.04 2.69
CA THR A 140 -24.65 24.03 1.82
C THR A 140 -25.77 24.78 2.54
N SER A 141 -26.66 24.07 3.24
CA SER A 141 -27.74 24.72 4.00
C SER A 141 -27.21 25.67 5.09
N LEU A 142 -26.17 25.27 5.82
CA LEU A 142 -25.55 26.12 6.86
C LEU A 142 -24.85 27.35 6.24
N ILE A 143 -24.19 27.18 5.09
CA ILE A 143 -23.54 28.28 4.37
C ILE A 143 -24.59 29.24 3.80
N ASP A 144 -25.68 28.72 3.21
CA ASP A 144 -26.76 29.55 2.67
C ASP A 144 -27.48 30.32 3.78
N GLU A 145 -27.73 29.71 4.94
CA GLU A 145 -28.27 30.40 6.12
C GLU A 145 -27.34 31.52 6.58
N HIS A 146 -26.03 31.26 6.69
CA HIS A 146 -25.05 32.27 7.06
C HIS A 146 -24.95 33.41 6.05
N LEU A 147 -24.89 33.11 4.74
CA LEU A 147 -24.82 34.11 3.68
C LEU A 147 -26.11 34.94 3.55
N SER A 148 -27.27 34.38 3.89
CA SER A 148 -28.54 35.12 3.91
C SER A 148 -28.59 36.21 4.98
N SER A 149 -27.72 36.11 6.00
CA SER A 149 -27.59 37.11 7.07
C SER A 149 -26.59 38.23 6.76
N LEU A 150 -25.85 38.15 5.63
CA LEU A 150 -24.82 39.10 5.24
C LEU A 150 -25.32 40.08 4.15
N PRO A 151 -24.78 41.32 4.11
CA PRO A 151 -25.11 42.29 3.07
C PRO A 151 -24.72 41.78 1.68
N VAL A 152 -25.46 42.20 0.65
CA VAL A 152 -25.37 41.68 -0.73
C VAL A 152 -23.96 41.79 -1.32
N GLU A 153 -23.17 42.76 -0.87
CA GLU A 153 -21.80 43.01 -1.33
C GLU A 153 -20.79 41.92 -0.88
N ASP A 154 -21.12 41.14 0.16
CA ASP A 154 -20.30 40.04 0.69
C ASP A 154 -20.76 38.66 0.17
N GLN A 155 -21.72 38.61 -0.75
CA GLN A 155 -22.22 37.35 -1.29
C GLN A 155 -21.19 36.70 -2.22
N LEU A 156 -20.71 35.52 -1.83
CA LEU A 156 -19.87 34.68 -2.67
C LEU A 156 -20.64 34.23 -3.92
N GLY A 157 -19.96 34.14 -5.07
CA GLY A 157 -20.51 33.53 -6.28
C GLY A 157 -20.68 32.00 -6.16
N ASP A 158 -21.53 31.42 -7.01
CA ASP A 158 -21.95 30.00 -6.93
C ASP A 158 -20.78 29.00 -6.89
N ALA A 159 -19.71 29.26 -7.66
CA ALA A 159 -18.52 28.41 -7.67
C ALA A 159 -17.76 28.45 -6.33
N SER A 160 -17.68 29.62 -5.69
CA SER A 160 -17.05 29.79 -4.38
C SER A 160 -17.89 29.15 -3.28
N ARG A 161 -19.23 29.22 -3.37
CA ARG A 161 -20.15 28.53 -2.45
C ARG A 161 -19.98 27.01 -2.53
N ALA A 162 -19.97 26.45 -3.75
CA ALA A 162 -19.78 25.03 -3.97
C ALA A 162 -18.43 24.53 -3.44
N TYR A 163 -17.36 25.30 -3.68
CA TYR A 163 -16.04 24.98 -3.13
C TYR A 163 -16.04 25.00 -1.59
N TRP A 164 -16.68 26.01 -0.99
CA TRP A 164 -16.75 26.16 0.45
C TRP A 164 -17.56 25.04 1.11
N ALA A 165 -18.71 24.67 0.55
CA ALA A 165 -19.53 23.55 1.01
C ALA A 165 -18.76 22.22 0.98
N VAL A 166 -18.02 21.97 -0.10
CA VAL A 166 -17.17 20.78 -0.23
C VAL A 166 -16.00 20.80 0.76
N SER A 167 -15.41 21.96 1.04
CA SER A 167 -14.34 22.12 2.03
C SER A 167 -14.86 21.91 3.45
N HIS A 168 -15.99 22.52 3.80
CA HIS A 168 -16.62 22.41 5.11
C HIS A 168 -17.11 20.98 5.38
N ALA A 169 -17.69 20.31 4.38
CA ALA A 169 -18.10 18.91 4.49
C ALA A 169 -16.93 17.92 4.71
N ARG A 170 -15.68 18.36 4.50
CA ARG A 170 -14.45 17.58 4.77
C ARG A 170 -13.86 17.85 6.16
N GLN A 171 -14.25 18.95 6.81
CA GLN A 171 -13.76 19.30 8.15
C GLN A 171 -14.50 18.47 9.23
N LEU A 172 -13.79 18.16 10.31
CA LEU A 172 -14.30 17.43 11.47
C LEU A 172 -14.86 18.44 12.47
N GLU A 173 -16.06 18.19 12.99
CA GLU A 173 -16.46 18.70 14.31
C GLU A 173 -15.78 17.89 15.41
#